data_AF-A0A524EBG3-F1
#
_entry.id   AF-A0A524EBG3-F1
#
_cell.length_a   1.000
_cell.length_b   1.000
_cell.length_c   1.000
_cell.angle_alpha   90.00
_cell.angle_beta   90.00
_cell.angle_gamma   90.00
#
_symmetry.space_group_name_H-M   'P 1'
#
loop_
_entity.id
_entity.type
_entity.pdbx_description
1 polymer ?
#
loop_
_entity_poly.entity_id
_entity_poly.type
_entity_poly.pdbx_seq_one_letter_code
_entity_poly.pdbx_strand_id
1 'polypeptide(L)' 'MEFINYFDIPKEELKNQNILEYLEELYRSIDAPLGRVRAWYSLPHEDKNMKRICVFYAVEQFKERKVAR' A
#
# COMPACT_ATOMS: atom_id res chain seq x y z
N MET A 1 11.24 4.50 7.15
CA MET A 1 10.24 5.59 7.07
C MET A 1 8.90 4.95 6.77
N GLU A 2 7.86 5.29 7.52
CA GLU A 2 6.51 4.75 7.33
C GLU A 2 5.60 5.88 6.84
N PHE A 3 4.77 5.60 5.84
CA PHE A 3 3.76 6.54 5.37
C PHE A 3 2.40 5.86 5.30
N ILE A 4 1.37 6.68 5.46
CA ILE A 4 -0.03 6.28 5.41
C ILE A 4 -0.59 6.83 4.11
N ASN A 5 -1.18 5.96 3.28
CA ASN A 5 -1.99 6.40 2.15
C ASN A 5 -3.39 5.82 2.20
N TYR A 6 -4.26 6.44 1.41
CA TYR A 6 -5.64 6.04 1.25
C TYR A 6 -5.90 5.73 -0.22
N PHE A 7 -6.46 4.55 -0.48
CA PHE A 7 -6.90 4.15 -1.82
C PHE A 7 -8.41 3.96 -1.83
N ASP A 8 -9.08 4.58 -2.78
CA ASP A 8 -10.50 4.32 -3.04
C ASP A 8 -10.59 3.21 -4.09
N ILE A 9 -10.99 2.01 -3.64
CA ILE A 9 -10.96 0.78 -4.44
C ILE A 9 -12.39 0.29 -4.68
N PRO A 10 -12.79 0.03 -5.94
CA PRO A 10 -14.06 -0.59 -6.27
C PRO A 10 -14.24 -1.93 -5.56
N LYS A 11 -15.45 -2.19 -5.05
CA LYS A 11 -15.77 -3.44 -4.34
C LYS A 11 -15.60 -4.70 -5.21
N GLU A 12 -15.66 -4.56 -6.53
CA GLU A 12 -15.40 -5.65 -7.46
C GLU A 12 -13.94 -6.10 -7.45
N GLU A 13 -12.99 -5.16 -7.34
CA GLU A 13 -11.55 -5.44 -7.30
C GLU A 13 -11.13 -6.08 -5.96
N LEU A 14 -11.85 -5.80 -4.88
CA LEU A 14 -11.61 -6.42 -3.56
C LEU A 14 -11.87 -7.94 -3.53
N LYS A 15 -12.50 -8.52 -4.55
CA LYS A 15 -12.71 -9.97 -4.63
C LYS A 15 -11.44 -10.74 -5.00
N ASN A 16 -10.37 -10.05 -5.39
CA ASN A 16 -9.10 -10.68 -5.69
C ASN A 16 -8.53 -11.36 -4.44
N GLN A 17 -8.05 -12.61 -4.57
CA GLN A 17 -7.73 -13.49 -3.43
C GLN A 17 -6.60 -12.98 -2.52
N ASN A 18 -5.96 -11.85 -2.81
CA ASN A 18 -4.87 -11.31 -1.99
C ASN A 18 -4.81 -9.77 -2.05
N ILE A 19 -5.55 -9.11 -1.16
CA ILE A 19 -5.57 -7.64 -1.05
C ILE A 19 -4.20 -7.03 -0.69
N LEU A 20 -3.33 -7.75 0.02
CA LEU A 20 -1.99 -7.25 0.35
C LEU A 20 -1.13 -7.10 -0.91
N GLU A 21 -1.11 -8.13 -1.74
CA GLU A 21 -0.37 -8.14 -3.01
C GLU A 21 -0.90 -7.07 -3.96
N TYR A 22 -2.22 -6.94 -4.07
CA TYR A 22 -2.86 -5.87 -4.84
C TYR A 22 -2.45 -4.47 -4.35
N LEU A 23 -2.43 -4.23 -3.04
CA LEU A 23 -1.99 -2.95 -2.48
C LEU A 23 -0.51 -2.69 -2.76
N GLU A 24 0.35 -3.71 -2.70
CA GLU A 24 1.76 -3.59 -3.06
C GLU A 24 1.96 -3.30 -4.55
N GLU A 25 1.14 -3.88 -5.43
CA GLU A 25 1.13 -3.56 -6.86
C GLU A 25 0.67 -2.12 -7.13
N LEU A 26 -0.36 -1.64 -6.42
CA LEU A 26 -0.77 -0.23 -6.47
C LEU A 26 0.35 0.70 -6.05
N TYR A 27 1.15 0.32 -5.05
CA TYR A 27 2.32 1.10 -4.65
C TYR A 27 3.41 1.12 -5.72
N ARG A 28 3.64 -0.01 -6.41
CA ARG A 28 4.58 -0.07 -7.53
C ARG A 28 4.11 0.78 -8.71
N SER A 29 2.80 0.88 -8.95
CA SER A 29 2.27 1.65 -10.08
C SER A 29 2.38 3.18 -9.89
N ILE A 30 2.56 3.65 -8.65
CA ILE A 30 2.75 5.07 -8.32
C ILE A 30 4.23 5.42 -8.02
N ASP A 31 5.17 4.60 -8.49
CA ASP A 31 6.62 4.78 -8.28
C ASP A 31 7.01 4.95 -6.79
N ALA A 32 6.31 4.26 -5.88
CA ALA A 32 6.64 4.34 -4.46
C ALA A 32 8.01 3.72 -4.16
N PRO A 33 8.75 4.23 -3.16
CA PRO A 33 10.02 3.66 -2.74
C PRO A 33 9.90 2.18 -2.38
N LEU A 34 10.95 1.40 -2.62
CA LEU A 34 10.96 -0.04 -2.30
C LEU A 34 10.62 -0.27 -0.82
N GLY A 35 9.63 -1.12 -0.57
CA GLY A 35 9.05 -1.33 0.74
C GLY A 35 7.93 -2.35 0.70
N ARG A 36 7.17 -2.42 1.79
CA ARG A 36 6.07 -3.39 1.95
C ARG A 36 4.90 -2.83 2.74
N VAL A 37 3.72 -3.37 2.47
CA VAL A 37 2.53 -3.07 3.28
C VAL A 37 2.64 -3.79 4.62
N ARG A 38 2.56 -3.04 5.72
CA ARG A 38 2.63 -3.57 7.09
C ARG A 38 1.25 -3.89 7.65
N ALA A 39 0.28 -3.05 7.33
CA ALA A 39 -1.10 -3.18 7.74
C ALA A 39 -2.00 -2.43 6.77
N TRP A 40 -3.26 -2.82 6.71
CA TRP A 40 -4.30 -2.08 6.00
C TRP A 40 -5.63 -2.22 6.73
N TYR A 41 -6.50 -1.22 6.59
CA TYR A 41 -7.82 -1.19 7.20
C TYR A 41 -8.84 -0.66 6.19
N SER A 42 -10.00 -1.30 6.12
CA SER A 42 -11.13 -0.80 5.33
C SER A 42 -11.88 0.28 6.11
N LEU A 43 -12.14 1.39 5.45
CA LEU A 43 -12.93 2.51 5.93
C LEU A 43 -14.23 2.63 5.12
N PRO A 44 -15.32 3.16 5.71
CA PRO A 44 -16.51 3.50 4.96
C PRO A 44 -16.21 4.59 3.93
N HIS A 45 -16.92 4.55 2.80
CA HIS A 45 -16.84 5.52 1.71
C HIS A 45 -18.26 6.00 1.37
N GLU A 46 -18.39 7.24 0.88
CA GLU A 46 -19.70 7.83 0.53
C GLU A 46 -20.37 7.06 -0.61
N ASP A 47 -19.59 6.68 -1.63
CA ASP A 47 -20.03 5.76 -2.67
C ASP A 47 -20.08 4.31 -2.12
N LYS A 48 -21.29 3.72 -2.16
CA LYS A 48 -21.57 2.34 -1.74
C LYS A 48 -20.87 1.29 -2.60
N ASN A 49 -20.39 1.62 -3.79
CA ASN A 49 -19.65 0.69 -4.67
C ASN A 49 -18.13 0.76 -4.47
N MET A 50 -17.65 1.75 -3.71
CA MET A 50 -16.24 1.92 -3.35
C MET A 50 -15.99 1.49 -1.90
N LYS A 51 -14.73 1.15 -1.61
CA LYS A 51 -14.21 1.14 -0.25
C LYS A 51 -12.94 1.96 -0.20
N ARG A 52 -12.82 2.79 0.84
CA ARG A 52 -11.56 3.44 1.15
C ARG A 52 -10.70 2.47 1.95
N ILE A 53 -9.44 2.27 1.55
CA ILE A 53 -8.48 1.47 2.29
C ILE A 53 -7.37 2.38 2.77
N CYS A 54 -7.17 2.42 4.08
CA CYS A 54 -6.00 3.01 4.70
C CYS A 54 -4.87 1.98 4.71
N VAL A 55 -3.69 2.35 4.21
CA VAL A 55 -2.55 1.45 4.08
C VAL A 55 -1.33 2.03 4.76
N PHE A 56 -0.72 1.23 5.64
CA PHE A 56 0.53 1.53 6.31
C PHE A 56 1.67 0.88 5.54
N TYR A 57 2.45 1.69 4.83
CA TYR A 57 3.56 1.22 4.03
C TYR A 57 4.88 1.57 4.68
N ALA A 58 5.75 0.57 4.82
CA ALA A 58 7.09 0.75 5.36
C ALA A 58 8.12 0.65 4.23
N VAL A 59 8.83 1.74 4.00
CA VAL A 59 9.95 1.78 3.06
C VAL A 59 11.15 1.05 3.67
N GLU A 60 11.70 0.10 2.92
CA GLU A 60 13.00 -0.44 3.22
C GLU A 60 14.02 0.66 2.95
N GLN A 61 14.50 1.32 4.01
CA GLN A 61 15.70 2.13 3.88
C GLN A 61 16.79 1.18 3.46
N PHE A 62 17.28 1.33 2.23
CA PHE A 62 18.58 0.80 1.86
C PHE A 62 19.53 1.28 2.95
N LYS A 63 19.99 0.37 3.81
CA LYS A 63 21.20 0.62 4.59
C LYS A 63 22.22 0.95 3.52
N GLU A 64 22.61 2.21 3.40
CA GLU A 64 23.85 2.57 2.74
C GLU A 64 24.88 1.60 3.28
N ARG A 65 25.35 0.67 2.43
CA ARG A 65 26.60 0.00 2.70
C ARG A 65 27.59 1.17 2.78
N LYS A 66 27.99 1.53 3.99
CA LYS A 66 29.27 2.18 4.20
C LYS A 66 30.32 1.23 3.60
N VAL A 67 30.58 1.39 2.31
CA VAL A 67 31.83 0.95 1.72
C VAL A 67 32.84 2.01 2.14
N ALA A 68 33.26 1.93 3.41
CA ALA A 68 34.47 2.60 3.84
C ALA A 68 35.62 1.85 3.14
N ARG A 69 36.16 2.49 2.11
CA ARG A 69 37.54 2.24 1.65
C ARG A 69 38.51 2.55 2.77
#